data_AF-A0A562J7V5-F1
#
_entry.id   AF-A0A562J7V5-F1
#
_cell.length_a   1.000
_cell.length_b   1.000
_cell.length_c   1.000
_cell.angle_alpha   90.00
_cell.angle_beta   90.00
_cell.angle_gamma   90.00
#
_symmetry.space_group_name_H-M   'P 1'
#
loop_
_entity.id
_entity.type
_entity.pdbx_description
1 polymer ?
#
loop_
_entity_poly.entity_id
_entity_poly.type
_entity_poly.pdbx_seq_one_letter_code
_entity_poly.pdbx_strand_id
1 'polypeptide(L)'
;MKKVISLLAICSLLLIAGAGNVFASGFPDVPEDNRFYDEIMYLSNEDVISGYPDGRFAPGEKVTRAAAAIMLGRVLGYDETQRETVFPDVPKDSKASGYIQQAYENKIISGYPNGEFRPDNYVTRGEMAIFIARAYARTEEEVVPFSDVSINMSAFSAIRKIIDFGVTTGYPDGTFKPDLDLTREQFSGLLARAESDEFRLPVDTCGYDATSRKNPDLQTMNCLITKAAEESAFPIPPEIVKAVASVENGGWKHFDENGEPVISDDGGIGLMQITNTAGYDVDKLKYDLHYNIKAGIEFLVNNFKRGDLPKINDHDPADLESWYFAIMAYNGTVPANSPFYQETGEVNYNAYQEKVYKQLKDFGAVAANIRSIPMKTEDFQYDRDSSEPIQFHKKSYVMDESQLTTTKQLFEVGETVTYKGSGLRSIPSTQGTLIPVTSTDSLRIISAPVYDANKDSRNQFVWYPVEVSKNGKVVKGYIASQYVVK
;
A
#
# COMPACT_ATOMS: atom_id res chain seq x y z
N MET A 1 22.26 -0.24 70.67
CA MET A 1 21.29 -1.29 70.28
C MET A 1 19.91 -0.90 70.79
N LYS A 2 18.91 -0.82 69.87
CA LYS A 2 17.45 -1.05 70.06
C LYS A 2 16.71 -0.20 71.11
N LYS A 3 15.45 0.24 70.98
CA LYS A 3 14.38 0.34 69.96
C LYS A 3 13.31 1.23 70.64
N VAL A 4 12.80 2.30 70.01
CA VAL A 4 11.44 2.48 69.44
C VAL A 4 10.27 2.27 70.43
N ILE A 5 9.36 3.26 70.55
CA ILE A 5 7.92 3.25 70.17
C ILE A 5 7.24 4.60 70.53
N SER A 6 6.83 5.28 69.46
CA SER A 6 5.59 6.03 69.12
C SER A 6 4.67 6.68 70.17
N LEU A 7 4.27 7.94 69.91
CA LEU A 7 3.00 8.52 70.35
C LEU A 7 2.34 9.29 69.17
N LEU A 8 1.05 9.01 68.92
CA LEU A 8 0.19 9.69 67.95
C LEU A 8 -0.15 11.12 68.39
N ALA A 9 -0.26 12.05 67.43
CA ALA A 9 -1.00 13.30 67.57
C ALA A 9 -1.90 13.53 66.35
N ILE A 10 -3.19 13.70 66.60
CA ILE A 10 -4.27 13.98 65.65
C ILE A 10 -4.24 15.47 65.32
N CYS A 11 -4.22 15.82 64.04
CA CYS A 11 -4.37 17.20 63.57
C CYS A 11 -5.52 17.27 62.55
N SER A 12 -6.53 18.06 62.88
CA SER A 12 -7.76 18.25 62.13
C SER A 12 -7.51 19.18 60.93
N LEU A 13 -7.69 18.69 59.71
CA LEU A 13 -7.60 19.50 58.49
C LEU A 13 -9.02 19.86 58.01
N LEU A 14 -9.35 21.16 58.00
CA LEU A 14 -10.53 21.68 57.31
C LEU A 14 -10.36 21.46 55.80
N LEU A 15 -11.21 20.62 55.20
CA LEU A 15 -11.38 20.51 53.75
C LEU A 15 -12.27 21.66 53.26
N ILE A 16 -11.66 22.61 52.56
CA ILE A 16 -12.39 23.51 51.65
C ILE A 16 -12.63 22.70 50.37
N ALA A 17 -13.86 22.22 50.18
CA ALA A 17 -14.29 21.63 48.93
C ALA A 17 -14.40 22.74 47.88
N GLY A 18 -13.34 22.93 47.10
CA GLY A 18 -13.45 23.59 45.80
C GLY A 18 -14.20 22.65 44.86
N ALA A 19 -15.39 23.06 44.42
CA ALA A 19 -16.10 22.41 43.34
C ALA A 19 -15.28 22.55 42.06
N GLY A 20 -14.41 21.57 41.77
CA GLY A 20 -13.91 21.37 40.43
C GLY A 20 -15.07 20.90 39.58
N ASN A 21 -15.44 21.68 38.57
CA ASN A 21 -16.33 21.20 37.53
C ASN A 21 -15.63 20.03 36.84
N VAL A 22 -16.09 18.81 37.12
CA VAL A 22 -15.80 17.65 36.28
C VAL A 22 -16.61 17.87 35.01
N PHE A 23 -15.99 18.44 33.98
CA PHE A 23 -16.61 18.47 32.66
C PHE A 23 -16.81 17.03 32.20
N ALA A 24 -18.00 16.74 31.67
CA ALA A 24 -18.27 15.50 30.97
C ALA A 24 -17.19 15.26 29.90
N SER A 25 -16.85 14.00 29.66
CA SER A 25 -15.90 13.60 28.61
C SER A 25 -16.41 14.10 27.25
N GLY A 26 -15.86 15.21 26.74
CA GLY A 26 -16.16 15.75 25.42
C GLY A 26 -16.33 17.27 25.33
N PHE A 27 -16.25 17.81 24.11
CA PHE A 27 -16.50 19.22 23.80
C PHE A 27 -17.95 19.44 23.36
N PRO A 28 -18.69 20.44 23.88
CA PRO A 28 -20.11 20.65 23.54
C PRO A 28 -20.39 20.95 22.05
N ASP A 29 -19.38 21.44 21.32
CA ASP A 29 -19.46 21.80 19.91
C ASP A 29 -18.80 20.77 18.97
N VAL A 30 -18.49 19.58 19.49
CA VAL A 30 -18.02 18.43 18.70
C VAL A 30 -18.95 17.24 19.00
N PRO A 31 -20.06 17.09 18.26
CA PRO A 31 -20.98 15.97 18.47
C PRO A 31 -20.34 14.63 18.05
N GLU A 32 -20.81 13.51 18.61
CA GLU A 32 -20.30 12.15 18.33
C GLU A 32 -20.39 11.75 16.84
N ASP A 33 -21.27 12.37 16.07
CA ASP A 33 -21.40 12.15 14.62
C ASP A 33 -20.44 13.03 13.79
N ASN A 34 -19.63 13.88 14.42
CA ASN A 34 -18.56 14.57 13.73
C ASN A 34 -17.55 13.55 13.21
N ARG A 35 -17.22 13.64 11.92
CA ARG A 35 -16.27 12.76 11.22
C ARG A 35 -14.84 12.69 11.80
N PHE A 36 -14.49 13.59 12.73
CA PHE A 36 -13.21 13.65 13.43
C PHE A 36 -13.38 13.52 14.95
N TYR A 37 -14.56 13.11 15.44
CA TYR A 37 -14.86 13.05 16.87
C TYR A 37 -13.83 12.22 17.62
N ASP A 38 -13.58 10.98 17.18
CA ASP A 38 -12.66 10.07 17.85
C ASP A 38 -11.22 10.58 17.82
N GLU A 39 -10.75 11.12 16.69
CA GLU A 39 -9.42 11.72 16.58
C GLU A 39 -9.25 12.94 17.50
N ILE A 40 -10.28 13.79 17.63
CA ILE A 40 -10.26 14.96 18.52
C ILE A 40 -10.25 14.50 19.99
N MET A 41 -11.08 13.52 20.35
CA MET A 41 -11.11 12.98 21.70
C MET A 41 -9.78 12.32 22.08
N TYR A 42 -9.20 11.54 21.17
CA TYR A 42 -7.87 10.94 21.35
C TYR A 42 -6.81 11.99 21.67
N LEU A 43 -6.65 13.00 20.81
CA LEU A 43 -5.64 14.04 21.03
C LEU A 43 -5.92 14.89 22.28
N SER A 44 -7.19 15.03 22.68
CA SER A 44 -7.53 15.73 23.92
C SER A 44 -7.15 14.89 25.15
N ASN A 45 -7.30 13.57 25.09
CA ASN A 45 -6.94 12.66 26.17
C ASN A 45 -5.42 12.53 26.33
N GLU A 46 -4.67 12.68 25.23
CA GLU A 46 -3.20 12.72 25.22
C GLU A 46 -2.63 14.12 25.55
N ASP A 47 -3.45 15.06 26.03
CA ASP A 47 -3.07 16.45 26.35
C ASP A 47 -2.42 17.24 25.19
N VAL A 48 -2.59 16.78 23.95
CA VAL A 48 -2.05 17.42 22.75
C VAL A 48 -2.86 18.68 22.42
N ILE A 49 -4.19 18.54 22.45
CA ILE A 49 -5.12 19.63 22.19
C ILE A 49 -5.96 19.95 23.42
N SER A 50 -6.46 21.19 23.47
CA SER A 50 -7.33 21.66 24.55
C SER A 50 -8.42 22.56 23.98
N GLY A 51 -9.55 22.61 24.71
CA GLY A 51 -10.63 23.54 24.45
C GLY A 51 -10.33 24.95 24.94
N TYR A 52 -11.19 25.88 24.57
CA TYR A 52 -11.19 27.24 25.05
C TYR A 52 -11.73 27.33 26.50
N PRO A 53 -11.49 28.46 27.20
CA PRO A 53 -12.00 28.66 28.56
C PRO A 53 -13.52 28.57 28.69
N ASP A 54 -14.27 28.72 27.59
CA ASP A 54 -15.73 28.55 27.53
C ASP A 54 -16.18 27.09 27.37
N GLY A 55 -15.23 26.14 27.34
CA GLY A 55 -15.47 24.71 27.21
C GLY A 55 -15.58 24.21 25.77
N ARG A 56 -15.54 25.08 24.76
CA ARG A 56 -15.66 24.69 23.34
C ARG A 56 -14.33 24.29 22.72
N PHE A 57 -14.37 23.44 21.70
CA PHE A 57 -13.22 23.13 20.86
C PHE A 57 -13.03 24.12 19.70
N ALA A 58 -14.12 24.69 19.19
CA ALA A 58 -14.23 25.50 17.98
C ALA A 58 -13.69 24.80 16.71
N PRO A 59 -14.31 23.68 16.27
CA PRO A 59 -13.79 22.83 15.19
C PRO A 59 -13.52 23.58 13.88
N GLY A 60 -14.36 24.58 13.55
CA GLY A 60 -14.26 25.35 12.31
C GLY A 60 -13.23 26.49 12.29
N GLU A 61 -12.59 26.82 13.41
CA GLU A 61 -11.58 27.89 13.44
C GLU A 61 -10.29 27.46 12.73
N LYS A 62 -9.59 28.41 12.09
CA LYS A 62 -8.34 28.13 11.38
C LYS A 62 -7.16 28.02 12.34
N VAL A 63 -6.23 27.13 12.01
CA VAL A 63 -5.02 26.89 12.82
C VAL A 63 -3.87 27.77 12.32
N THR A 64 -3.25 28.53 13.22
CA THR A 64 -2.03 29.29 12.90
C THR A 64 -0.80 28.39 12.88
N ARG A 65 0.26 28.82 12.19
CA ARG A 65 1.54 28.09 12.14
C ARG A 65 2.16 27.92 13.53
N ALA A 66 2.02 28.90 14.42
CA ALA A 66 2.43 28.77 15.81
C ALA A 66 1.64 27.68 16.56
N ALA A 67 0.31 27.66 16.39
CA ALA A 67 -0.53 26.63 17.00
C ALA A 67 -0.21 25.23 16.46
N ALA A 68 0.05 25.11 15.15
CA ALA A 68 0.50 23.88 14.52
C ALA A 68 1.82 23.35 15.12
N ALA A 69 2.80 24.24 15.33
CA ALA A 69 4.08 23.87 15.95
C ALA A 69 3.92 23.40 17.40
N ILE A 70 3.03 24.02 18.17
CA ILE A 70 2.71 23.60 19.55
C ILE A 70 2.09 22.19 19.54
N MET A 71 1.05 21.97 18.73
CA MET A 71 0.37 20.67 18.68
C MET A 71 1.32 19.56 18.22
N LEU A 72 2.10 19.80 17.15
CA LEU A 72 3.10 18.85 16.68
C LEU A 72 4.19 18.59 17.72
N GLY A 73 4.66 19.63 18.40
CA GLY A 73 5.67 19.51 19.43
C GLY A 73 5.20 18.71 20.65
N ARG A 74 3.92 18.84 21.05
CA ARG A 74 3.34 18.04 22.13
C ARG A 74 3.31 16.56 21.80
N VAL A 75 2.82 16.21 20.61
CA VAL A 75 2.79 14.82 20.15
C VAL A 75 4.21 14.23 20.11
N LEU A 76 5.18 15.01 19.62
CA LEU A 76 6.56 14.55 19.50
C LEU A 76 7.39 14.65 20.81
N GLY A 77 6.76 15.04 21.93
CA GLY A 77 7.43 15.15 23.23
C GLY A 77 8.53 16.22 23.29
N TYR A 78 8.33 17.35 22.61
CA TYR A 78 9.30 18.44 22.55
C TYR A 78 9.31 19.27 23.85
N ASP A 79 10.48 19.82 24.14
CA ASP A 79 10.73 20.73 25.24
C ASP A 79 10.09 22.10 24.96
N GLU A 80 9.05 22.39 25.74
CA GLU A 80 8.26 23.61 25.67
C GLU A 80 8.99 24.87 26.16
N THR A 81 10.20 24.72 26.73
CA THR A 81 10.96 25.85 27.29
C THR A 81 11.17 26.95 26.25
N GLN A 82 10.64 28.13 26.58
CA GLN A 82 10.73 29.34 25.78
C GLN A 82 12.19 29.76 25.55
N ARG A 83 12.58 29.90 24.27
CA ARG A 83 13.97 30.12 23.88
C ARG A 83 14.08 31.00 22.64
N GLU A 84 15.26 31.57 22.43
CA GLU A 84 15.56 32.29 21.19
C GLU A 84 15.41 31.34 20.01
N THR A 85 14.83 31.84 18.91
CA THR A 85 14.69 31.06 17.70
C THR A 85 15.58 31.59 16.59
N VAL A 86 15.81 30.78 15.55
CA VAL A 86 16.47 31.24 14.33
C VAL A 86 15.62 32.23 13.52
N PHE A 87 14.33 32.36 13.83
CA PHE A 87 13.37 33.18 13.10
C PHE A 87 13.18 34.53 13.80
N PRO A 88 13.48 35.65 13.12
CA PRO A 88 13.46 36.98 13.75
C PRO A 88 12.05 37.45 14.14
N ASP A 89 11.01 36.87 13.53
CA ASP A 89 9.60 37.15 13.79
C ASP A 89 8.98 36.23 14.85
N VAL A 90 9.78 35.40 15.52
CA VAL A 90 9.35 34.58 16.66
C VAL A 90 10.15 34.98 17.91
N PRO A 91 9.60 35.90 18.73
CA PRO A 91 10.23 36.33 19.98
C PRO A 91 10.42 35.17 20.96
N LYS A 92 11.47 35.24 21.79
CA LYS A 92 11.76 34.24 22.82
C LYS A 92 10.59 33.99 23.76
N ASP A 93 9.85 35.02 24.14
CA ASP A 93 8.70 34.97 25.05
C ASP A 93 7.39 34.51 24.37
N SER A 94 7.43 34.15 23.08
CA SER A 94 6.32 33.44 22.42
C SER A 94 6.13 32.06 23.06
N LYS A 95 4.88 31.65 23.31
CA LYS A 95 4.56 30.29 23.81
C LYS A 95 4.97 29.18 22.85
N ALA A 96 5.12 29.51 21.56
CA ALA A 96 5.52 28.54 20.54
C ALA A 96 7.05 28.47 20.36
N SER A 97 7.84 29.37 20.96
CA SER A 97 9.27 29.53 20.64
C SER A 97 10.09 28.26 20.90
N GLY A 98 9.84 27.57 22.01
CA GLY A 98 10.47 26.29 22.34
C GLY A 98 10.19 25.21 21.30
N TYR A 99 8.91 25.00 20.99
CA TYR A 99 8.47 24.02 20.00
C TYR A 99 8.97 24.33 18.58
N ILE A 100 8.88 25.60 18.17
CA ILE A 100 9.36 26.05 16.85
C ILE A 100 10.86 25.80 16.73
N GLN A 101 11.64 26.20 17.74
CA GLN A 101 13.09 26.05 17.68
C GLN A 101 13.50 24.57 17.62
N GLN A 102 12.88 23.71 18.44
CA GLN A 102 13.20 22.28 18.43
C GLN A 102 12.73 21.57 17.15
N ALA A 103 11.54 21.92 16.63
CA ALA A 103 11.06 21.38 15.36
C ALA A 103 11.96 21.79 14.18
N TYR A 104 12.56 22.98 14.24
CA TYR A 104 13.55 23.43 13.27
C TYR A 104 14.86 22.63 13.39
N GLU A 105 15.36 22.41 14.60
CA GLU A 105 16.55 21.59 14.87
C GLU A 105 16.38 20.15 14.37
N ASN A 106 15.18 19.60 14.52
CA ASN A 106 14.80 18.28 14.03
C ASN A 106 14.44 18.26 12.52
N LYS A 107 14.58 19.39 11.82
CA LYS A 107 14.32 19.54 10.37
C LYS A 107 12.88 19.23 9.96
N ILE A 108 11.92 19.34 10.87
CA ILE A 108 10.50 19.12 10.59
C ILE A 108 9.87 20.38 10.01
N ILE A 109 10.14 21.54 10.61
CA ILE A 109 9.70 22.83 10.08
C ILE A 109 10.87 23.60 9.47
N SER A 110 10.54 24.49 8.55
CA SER A 110 11.46 25.44 7.95
C SER A 110 10.78 26.80 7.82
N GLY A 111 11.56 27.88 7.85
CA GLY A 111 11.08 29.22 7.56
C GLY A 111 10.92 29.49 6.08
N TYR A 112 10.40 30.66 5.77
CA TYR A 112 10.31 31.21 4.41
C TYR A 112 11.69 31.66 3.91
N PRO A 113 11.88 31.84 2.59
CA PRO A 113 13.17 32.24 2.01
C PRO A 113 13.75 33.55 2.58
N ASN A 114 12.91 34.42 3.14
CA ASN A 114 13.33 35.66 3.81
C ASN A 114 13.81 35.46 5.26
N GLY A 115 13.81 34.22 5.77
CA GLY A 115 14.26 33.87 7.11
C GLY A 115 13.17 33.96 8.19
N GLU A 116 11.92 34.29 7.85
CA GLU A 116 10.80 34.38 8.79
C GLU A 116 10.06 33.03 8.97
N PHE A 117 9.36 32.86 10.09
CA PHE A 117 8.48 31.72 10.34
C PHE A 117 7.00 32.00 10.02
N ARG A 118 6.57 33.26 10.16
CA ARG A 118 5.18 33.77 10.07
C ARG A 118 4.23 33.05 11.02
N PRO A 119 4.39 33.21 12.35
CA PRO A 119 3.65 32.44 13.36
C PRO A 119 2.12 32.64 13.30
N ASP A 120 1.67 33.82 12.87
CA ASP A 120 0.25 34.20 12.84
C ASP A 120 -0.46 33.85 11.54
N ASN A 121 0.28 33.45 10.50
CA ASN A 121 -0.32 32.94 9.28
C ASN A 121 -1.02 31.60 9.54
N TYR A 122 -2.12 31.34 8.84
CA TYR A 122 -2.77 30.04 8.88
C TYR A 122 -1.92 28.97 8.20
N VAL A 123 -1.97 27.76 8.75
CA VAL A 123 -1.28 26.60 8.16
C VAL A 123 -2.14 26.03 7.05
N THR A 124 -1.52 25.89 5.88
CA THR A 124 -2.15 25.25 4.72
C THR A 124 -2.07 23.73 4.83
N ARG A 125 -2.95 23.03 4.11
CA ARG A 125 -2.95 21.57 4.07
C ARG A 125 -1.66 20.98 3.48
N GLY A 126 -1.03 21.68 2.54
CA GLY A 126 0.28 21.32 1.98
C GLY A 126 1.43 21.48 3.00
N GLU A 127 1.41 22.55 3.79
CA GLU A 127 2.40 22.72 4.88
C GLU A 127 2.23 21.66 5.96
N MET A 128 0.99 21.32 6.33
CA MET A 128 0.71 20.23 7.27
C MET A 128 1.23 18.88 6.75
N ALA A 129 1.06 18.60 5.45
CA ALA A 129 1.63 17.41 4.83
C ALA A 129 3.17 17.37 4.98
N ILE A 130 3.85 18.49 4.75
CA ILE A 130 5.31 18.60 4.91
C ILE A 130 5.72 18.30 6.35
N PHE A 131 5.01 18.86 7.34
CA PHE A 131 5.32 18.66 8.75
C PHE A 131 5.16 17.18 9.14
N ILE A 132 4.02 16.57 8.84
CA ILE A 132 3.76 15.15 9.12
C ILE A 132 4.77 14.26 8.39
N ALA A 133 5.01 14.50 7.10
CA ALA A 133 5.90 13.68 6.30
C ALA A 133 7.34 13.68 6.83
N ARG A 134 7.80 14.79 7.41
CA ARG A 134 9.14 14.89 8.02
C ARG A 134 9.18 14.28 9.42
N ALA A 135 8.09 14.35 10.16
CA ALA A 135 7.99 13.81 11.51
C ALA A 135 7.87 12.28 11.54
N TYR A 136 7.01 11.71 10.68
CA TYR A 136 6.56 10.32 10.80
C TYR A 136 6.93 9.45 9.60
N ALA A 137 6.74 9.95 8.39
CA ALA A 137 6.73 9.11 7.20
C ALA A 137 8.14 8.85 6.63
N ARG A 138 8.47 7.57 6.48
CA ARG A 138 9.78 7.10 5.99
C ARG A 138 9.75 6.70 4.52
N THR A 139 8.61 6.20 4.06
CA THR A 139 8.30 5.74 2.70
C THR A 139 7.31 6.69 2.02
N GLU A 140 7.20 6.63 0.69
CA GLU A 140 6.29 7.48 -0.07
C GLU A 140 5.57 6.70 -1.18
N GLU A 141 4.28 6.97 -1.37
CA GLU A 141 3.49 6.42 -2.47
C GLU A 141 4.09 6.81 -3.81
N GLU A 142 3.89 6.02 -4.84
CA GLU A 142 4.49 6.29 -6.15
C GLU A 142 3.73 7.28 -7.01
N VAL A 143 2.42 7.32 -6.83
CA VAL A 143 1.49 8.16 -7.61
C VAL A 143 0.77 9.11 -6.65
N VAL A 144 0.62 10.37 -7.06
CA VAL A 144 -0.31 11.29 -6.39
C VAL A 144 -1.60 11.34 -7.20
N PRO A 145 -2.73 10.86 -6.65
CA PRO A 145 -3.98 10.78 -7.38
C PRO A 145 -4.80 12.08 -7.35
N PHE A 146 -4.14 13.21 -7.11
CA PHE A 146 -4.80 14.49 -6.91
C PHE A 146 -4.55 15.42 -8.09
N SER A 147 -5.63 15.90 -8.72
CA SER A 147 -5.54 16.73 -9.93
C SER A 147 -4.88 18.09 -9.70
N ASP A 148 -4.87 18.56 -8.46
CA ASP A 148 -4.31 19.84 -8.01
C ASP A 148 -2.93 19.72 -7.35
N VAL A 149 -2.28 18.54 -7.47
CA VAL A 149 -0.93 18.32 -6.96
C VAL A 149 0.06 18.20 -8.12
N SER A 150 0.91 19.23 -8.26
CA SER A 150 1.96 19.28 -9.28
C SER A 150 3.27 18.67 -8.77
N ILE A 151 3.98 17.91 -9.61
CA ILE A 151 5.34 17.42 -9.29
C ILE A 151 6.33 18.52 -8.92
N ASN A 152 6.09 19.76 -9.36
CA ASN A 152 6.96 20.90 -9.09
C ASN A 152 6.61 21.63 -7.78
N MET A 153 5.54 21.25 -7.08
CA MET A 153 5.16 21.90 -5.83
C MET A 153 6.02 21.42 -4.67
N SER A 154 6.27 22.29 -3.70
CA SER A 154 7.09 21.97 -2.51
C SER A 154 6.53 20.81 -1.69
N ALA A 155 5.20 20.68 -1.63
CA ALA A 155 4.52 19.63 -0.88
C ALA A 155 4.43 18.28 -1.62
N PHE A 156 4.87 18.17 -2.88
CA PHE A 156 4.64 16.98 -3.72
C PHE A 156 5.07 15.66 -3.05
N SER A 157 6.34 15.57 -2.64
CA SER A 157 6.87 14.37 -1.96
C SER A 157 6.20 14.16 -0.61
N ALA A 158 5.92 15.24 0.13
CA ALA A 158 5.25 15.13 1.42
C ALA A 158 3.83 14.56 1.30
N ILE A 159 3.08 14.95 0.26
CA ILE A 159 1.75 14.44 -0.01
C ILE A 159 1.81 12.93 -0.30
N ARG A 160 2.75 12.48 -1.13
CA ARG A 160 2.99 11.04 -1.40
C ARG A 160 3.25 10.24 -0.13
N LYS A 161 4.09 10.79 0.74
CA LYS A 161 4.42 10.19 2.05
C LYS A 161 3.22 10.02 2.95
N ILE A 162 2.36 11.03 3.05
CA ILE A 162 1.22 10.97 3.98
C ILE A 162 0.04 10.16 3.42
N ILE A 163 -0.02 9.94 2.10
CA ILE A 163 -0.95 8.95 1.52
C ILE A 163 -0.51 7.54 1.93
N ASP A 164 0.77 7.21 1.69
CA ASP A 164 1.39 5.90 2.03
C ASP A 164 1.24 5.59 3.51
N PHE A 165 1.38 6.62 4.33
CA PHE A 165 1.29 6.53 5.77
C PHE A 165 -0.16 6.51 6.31
N GLY A 166 -1.17 6.43 5.45
CA GLY A 166 -2.59 6.30 5.88
C GLY A 166 -3.19 7.55 6.47
N VAL A 167 -2.59 8.72 6.28
CA VAL A 167 -3.06 9.96 6.90
C VAL A 167 -4.20 10.60 6.10
N THR A 168 -4.23 10.42 4.77
CA THR A 168 -5.19 11.09 3.89
C THR A 168 -5.49 10.30 2.62
N THR A 169 -6.76 10.32 2.20
CA THR A 169 -7.24 9.88 0.88
C THR A 169 -7.64 11.04 -0.03
N GLY A 170 -7.51 12.29 0.44
CA GLY A 170 -7.91 13.50 -0.31
C GLY A 170 -9.38 13.86 -0.12
N TYR A 171 -9.91 14.66 -1.05
CA TYR A 171 -11.32 15.03 -1.11
C TYR A 171 -12.08 14.19 -2.15
N PRO A 172 -13.40 14.01 -2.01
CA PRO A 172 -14.21 13.24 -2.97
C PRO A 172 -14.20 13.78 -4.40
N ASP A 173 -13.77 15.03 -4.61
CA ASP A 173 -13.63 15.67 -5.92
C ASP A 173 -12.29 15.35 -6.62
N GLY A 174 -11.47 14.44 -6.06
CA GLY A 174 -10.18 14.05 -6.63
C GLY A 174 -9.06 15.07 -6.38
N THR A 175 -9.23 15.97 -5.41
CA THR A 175 -8.23 16.99 -5.07
C THR A 175 -7.60 16.77 -3.69
N PHE A 176 -6.41 17.33 -3.47
CA PHE A 176 -5.78 17.42 -2.16
C PHE A 176 -6.10 18.74 -1.45
N LYS A 177 -6.29 19.83 -2.20
CA LYS A 177 -6.44 21.22 -1.77
C LYS A 177 -5.23 21.72 -0.96
N PRO A 178 -4.02 21.74 -1.55
CA PRO A 178 -2.80 22.04 -0.82
C PRO A 178 -2.76 23.45 -0.23
N ASP A 179 -3.36 24.44 -0.91
CA ASP A 179 -3.37 25.84 -0.47
C ASP A 179 -4.54 26.16 0.48
N LEU A 180 -5.34 25.16 0.87
CA LEU A 180 -6.46 25.35 1.79
C LEU A 180 -5.96 25.50 3.23
N ASP A 181 -6.32 26.59 3.89
CA ASP A 181 -6.11 26.78 5.32
C ASP A 181 -6.89 25.73 6.12
N LEU A 182 -6.22 25.02 7.02
CA LEU A 182 -6.84 23.97 7.81
C LEU A 182 -7.66 24.54 8.97
N THR A 183 -8.83 23.95 9.19
CA THR A 183 -9.60 24.11 10.42
C THR A 183 -9.01 23.27 11.55
N ARG A 184 -9.37 23.58 12.80
CA ARG A 184 -8.93 22.85 13.99
C ARG A 184 -9.30 21.37 13.91
N GLU A 185 -10.52 21.04 13.51
CA GLU A 185 -10.94 19.64 13.35
C GLU A 185 -10.15 18.90 12.26
N GLN A 186 -9.91 19.53 11.11
CA GLN A 186 -9.16 18.91 10.02
C GLN A 186 -7.69 18.71 10.40
N PHE A 187 -7.10 19.65 11.14
CA PHE A 187 -5.75 19.53 11.65
C PHE A 187 -5.63 18.39 12.66
N SER A 188 -6.55 18.32 13.63
CA SER A 188 -6.62 17.25 14.62
C SER A 188 -6.78 15.88 13.97
N GLY A 189 -7.69 15.75 12.99
CA GLY A 189 -7.86 14.50 12.25
C GLY A 189 -6.60 14.03 11.56
N LEU A 190 -5.89 14.90 10.84
CA LEU A 190 -4.63 14.51 10.19
C LEU A 190 -3.51 14.18 11.19
N LEU A 191 -3.42 14.92 12.29
CA LEU A 191 -2.39 14.70 13.31
C LEU A 191 -2.60 13.38 14.07
N ALA A 192 -3.83 13.06 14.47
CA ALA A 192 -4.16 11.81 15.15
C ALA A 192 -3.82 10.58 14.30
N ARG A 193 -4.10 10.63 12.99
CA ARG A 193 -3.78 9.55 12.04
C ARG A 193 -2.28 9.39 11.81
N ALA A 194 -1.53 10.49 11.86
CA ALA A 194 -0.08 10.42 11.81
C ALA A 194 0.48 9.76 13.08
N GLU A 195 -0.06 10.14 14.24
CA GLU A 195 0.45 9.66 15.53
C GLU A 195 0.08 8.22 15.84
N SER A 196 -1.17 7.82 15.59
CA SER A 196 -1.69 6.52 15.98
C SER A 196 -2.18 5.71 14.79
N ASP A 197 -1.65 4.48 14.70
CA ASP A 197 -2.03 3.45 13.73
C ASP A 197 -3.54 3.15 13.77
N GLU A 198 -4.19 3.31 14.91
CA GLU A 198 -5.63 3.06 15.11
C GLU A 198 -6.50 3.92 14.18
N PHE A 199 -6.08 5.16 13.91
CA PHE A 199 -6.84 6.10 13.09
C PHE A 199 -6.40 6.09 11.62
N ARG A 200 -5.31 5.40 11.27
CA ARG A 200 -4.82 5.38 9.89
C ARG A 200 -5.89 4.83 8.95
N LEU A 201 -6.08 5.54 7.84
CA LEU A 201 -6.95 5.10 6.77
C LEU A 201 -6.33 3.88 6.09
N PRO A 202 -7.15 2.92 5.62
CA PRO A 202 -6.67 1.86 4.74
C PRO A 202 -6.03 2.48 3.49
N VAL A 203 -4.75 2.20 3.26
CA VAL A 203 -4.01 2.66 2.08
C VAL A 203 -4.04 1.52 1.08
N ASP A 204 -5.01 1.55 0.16
CA ASP A 204 -5.24 0.42 -0.75
C ASP A 204 -5.36 0.85 -2.22
N THR A 205 -5.18 2.13 -2.57
CA THR A 205 -5.89 2.61 -3.78
C THR A 205 -5.06 2.78 -5.03
N CYS A 206 -3.72 2.86 -5.03
CA CYS A 206 -2.98 3.20 -6.27
C CYS A 206 -3.55 4.46 -7.00
N GLY A 207 -4.32 5.30 -6.30
CA GLY A 207 -5.08 6.39 -6.88
C GLY A 207 -6.49 6.09 -7.43
N TYR A 208 -7.03 4.92 -7.15
CA TYR A 208 -8.33 4.45 -7.59
C TYR A 208 -9.44 4.81 -6.59
N ASP A 209 -10.48 5.49 -7.09
CA ASP A 209 -11.71 5.70 -6.34
C ASP A 209 -12.57 4.42 -6.37
N ALA A 210 -12.53 3.65 -5.28
CA ALA A 210 -13.30 2.42 -5.12
C ALA A 210 -14.82 2.64 -5.18
N THR A 211 -15.31 3.86 -4.97
CA THR A 211 -16.75 4.17 -5.05
C THR A 211 -17.22 4.50 -6.46
N SER A 212 -16.29 4.70 -7.40
CA SER A 212 -16.57 5.16 -8.75
C SER A 212 -17.36 4.17 -9.61
N ARG A 213 -17.32 2.87 -9.26
CA ARG A 213 -17.86 1.75 -10.05
C ARG A 213 -17.37 1.74 -11.50
N LYS A 214 -16.15 2.24 -11.72
CA LYS A 214 -15.51 2.28 -13.03
C LYS A 214 -14.26 1.44 -12.99
N ASN A 215 -13.91 0.82 -14.12
CA ASN A 215 -12.61 0.18 -14.23
C ASN A 215 -11.52 1.26 -14.24
N PRO A 216 -10.45 1.11 -13.44
CA PRO A 216 -9.27 1.95 -13.59
C PRO A 216 -8.57 1.68 -14.94
N ASP A 217 -7.62 2.53 -15.30
CA ASP A 217 -6.71 2.23 -16.42
C ASP A 217 -5.83 1.00 -16.11
N LEU A 218 -5.18 0.46 -17.15
CA LEU A 218 -4.45 -0.81 -17.04
C LEU A 218 -3.29 -0.75 -16.04
N GLN A 219 -2.62 0.39 -15.90
CA GLN A 219 -1.47 0.50 -15.00
C GLN A 219 -1.89 0.78 -13.56
N THR A 220 -3.00 1.50 -13.35
CA THR A 220 -3.65 1.56 -12.04
C THR A 220 -4.14 0.17 -11.61
N MET A 221 -4.76 -0.61 -12.50
CA MET A 221 -5.13 -2.00 -12.21
C MET A 221 -3.91 -2.91 -11.95
N ASN A 222 -2.84 -2.74 -12.73
CA ASN A 222 -1.56 -3.41 -12.51
C ASN A 222 -1.08 -3.17 -11.07
N CYS A 223 -1.19 -1.93 -10.60
CA CYS A 223 -0.86 -1.55 -9.23
C CYS A 223 -1.74 -2.23 -8.19
N LEU A 224 -3.06 -2.16 -8.34
CA LEU A 224 -3.99 -2.77 -7.40
C LEU A 224 -3.76 -4.28 -7.23
N ILE A 225 -3.53 -5.01 -8.33
CA ILE A 225 -3.25 -6.44 -8.28
C ILE A 225 -1.89 -6.72 -7.63
N THR A 226 -0.87 -5.90 -7.92
CA THR A 226 0.47 -6.06 -7.32
C THR A 226 0.43 -5.83 -5.82
N LYS A 227 -0.19 -4.73 -5.39
CA LYS A 227 -0.31 -4.37 -3.97
C LYS A 227 -1.10 -5.40 -3.19
N ALA A 228 -2.22 -5.88 -3.72
CA ALA A 228 -2.98 -6.95 -3.07
C ALA A 228 -2.17 -8.24 -2.90
N ALA A 229 -1.27 -8.57 -3.84
CA ALA A 229 -0.36 -9.70 -3.72
C ALA A 229 0.75 -9.46 -2.69
N GLU A 230 1.34 -8.25 -2.66
CA GLU A 230 2.33 -7.82 -1.66
C GLU A 230 1.77 -7.87 -0.23
N GLU A 231 0.51 -7.46 -0.05
CA GLU A 231 -0.19 -7.42 1.24
C GLU A 231 -0.72 -8.78 1.70
N SER A 232 -0.69 -9.79 0.83
CA SER A 232 -1.18 -11.12 1.18
C SER A 232 -0.38 -11.70 2.34
N ALA A 233 -1.08 -12.16 3.38
CA ALA A 233 -0.46 -12.80 4.55
C ALA A 233 0.31 -14.08 4.20
N PHE A 234 0.03 -14.69 3.04
CA PHE A 234 0.79 -15.80 2.49
C PHE A 234 1.50 -15.34 1.21
N PRO A 235 2.81 -15.60 1.04
CA PRO A 235 3.53 -15.17 -0.16
C PRO A 235 2.87 -15.69 -1.43
N ILE A 236 2.66 -14.80 -2.39
CA ILE A 236 2.15 -15.14 -3.71
C ILE A 236 2.79 -14.21 -4.75
N PRO A 237 3.31 -14.73 -5.87
CA PRO A 237 3.88 -13.87 -6.90
C PRO A 237 2.80 -12.99 -7.55
N PRO A 238 2.97 -11.65 -7.62
CA PRO A 238 2.06 -10.77 -8.36
C PRO A 238 1.84 -11.23 -9.80
N GLU A 239 2.85 -11.85 -10.42
CA GLU A 239 2.78 -12.40 -11.76
C GLU A 239 1.67 -13.47 -11.89
N ILE A 240 1.54 -14.36 -10.92
CA ILE A 240 0.50 -15.40 -10.91
C ILE A 240 -0.89 -14.76 -10.86
N VAL A 241 -1.09 -13.80 -9.96
CA VAL A 241 -2.39 -13.14 -9.78
C VAL A 241 -2.80 -12.39 -11.06
N LYS A 242 -1.87 -11.64 -11.67
CA LYS A 242 -2.09 -10.93 -12.94
C LYS A 242 -2.41 -11.87 -14.09
N ALA A 243 -1.72 -13.01 -14.17
CA ALA A 243 -1.95 -13.99 -15.22
C ALA A 243 -3.32 -14.66 -15.07
N VAL A 244 -3.71 -15.02 -13.85
CA VAL A 244 -5.06 -15.54 -13.53
C VAL A 244 -6.11 -14.49 -13.90
N ALA A 245 -5.99 -13.26 -13.40
CA ALA A 245 -6.89 -12.16 -13.74
C ALA A 245 -7.01 -11.93 -15.26
N SER A 246 -5.93 -12.14 -16.02
CA SER A 246 -5.92 -12.03 -17.48
C SER A 246 -6.63 -13.18 -18.18
N VAL A 247 -6.59 -14.39 -17.62
CA VAL A 247 -7.31 -15.54 -18.18
C VAL A 247 -8.80 -15.45 -17.86
N GLU A 248 -9.13 -15.04 -16.62
CA GLU A 248 -10.51 -14.81 -16.19
C GLU A 248 -11.15 -13.65 -16.94
N ASN A 249 -10.42 -12.54 -17.05
CA ASN A 249 -10.91 -11.34 -17.70
C ASN A 249 -9.78 -10.61 -18.44
N GLY A 250 -9.59 -10.96 -19.72
CA GLY A 250 -8.45 -10.49 -20.54
C GLY A 250 -8.34 -8.98 -20.78
N GLY A 251 -9.31 -8.18 -20.31
CA GLY A 251 -9.22 -6.71 -20.27
C GLY A 251 -9.02 -6.13 -18.87
N TRP A 252 -8.79 -6.98 -17.87
CA TRP A 252 -8.88 -6.69 -16.45
C TRP A 252 -10.09 -5.84 -16.08
N LYS A 253 -11.26 -6.25 -16.55
CA LYS A 253 -12.51 -5.55 -16.23
C LYS A 253 -13.17 -6.18 -15.01
N HIS A 254 -13.53 -5.35 -14.06
CA HIS A 254 -14.42 -5.71 -12.97
C HIS A 254 -15.85 -5.25 -13.24
N PHE A 255 -16.02 -4.07 -13.84
CA PHE A 255 -17.33 -3.48 -14.16
C PHE A 255 -17.62 -3.48 -15.67
N ASP A 256 -18.89 -3.46 -16.05
CA ASP A 256 -19.36 -3.16 -17.39
C ASP A 256 -19.43 -1.63 -17.64
N GLU A 257 -20.06 -1.21 -18.75
CA GLU A 257 -20.20 0.22 -19.09
C GLU A 257 -21.20 0.98 -18.21
N ASN A 258 -22.08 0.28 -17.49
CA ASN A 258 -23.08 0.84 -16.59
C ASN A 258 -22.60 0.89 -15.14
N GLY A 259 -21.42 0.31 -14.85
CA GLY A 259 -20.88 0.20 -13.50
C GLY A 259 -21.43 -0.99 -12.72
N GLU A 260 -22.03 -1.97 -13.41
CA GLU A 260 -22.42 -3.25 -12.82
C GLU A 260 -21.25 -4.24 -12.92
N PRO A 261 -21.10 -5.18 -11.96
CA PRO A 261 -20.05 -6.19 -12.02
C PRO A 261 -20.18 -7.05 -13.29
N VAL A 262 -19.03 -7.37 -13.90
CA VAL A 262 -18.96 -8.42 -14.92
C VAL A 262 -19.25 -9.76 -14.23
N ILE A 263 -20.32 -10.43 -14.66
CA ILE A 263 -20.70 -11.76 -14.16
C ILE A 263 -20.72 -12.73 -15.35
N SER A 264 -19.97 -13.83 -15.27
CA SER A 264 -19.97 -14.89 -16.29
C SER A 264 -21.22 -15.77 -16.21
N ASP A 265 -21.43 -16.59 -17.25
CA ASP A 265 -22.56 -17.52 -17.36
C ASP A 265 -22.61 -18.55 -16.22
N ASP A 266 -21.46 -18.90 -15.63
CA ASP A 266 -21.35 -19.79 -14.48
C ASP A 266 -21.44 -19.05 -13.12
N GLY A 267 -21.73 -17.75 -13.14
CA GLY A 267 -21.91 -16.92 -11.95
C GLY A 267 -20.63 -16.35 -11.34
N GLY A 268 -19.50 -16.44 -12.04
CA GLY A 268 -18.23 -15.87 -11.60
C GLY A 268 -18.29 -14.34 -11.53
N ILE A 269 -17.92 -13.77 -10.39
CA ILE A 269 -18.09 -12.34 -10.11
C ILE A 269 -16.78 -11.56 -10.32
N GLY A 270 -16.85 -10.48 -11.10
CA GLY A 270 -15.85 -9.41 -11.16
C GLY A 270 -14.55 -9.79 -11.87
N LEU A 271 -13.47 -9.07 -11.60
CA LEU A 271 -12.16 -9.27 -12.22
C LEU A 271 -11.64 -10.70 -12.08
N MET A 272 -11.75 -11.25 -10.86
CA MET A 272 -11.24 -12.59 -10.52
C MET A 272 -12.29 -13.69 -10.76
N GLN A 273 -13.48 -13.38 -11.29
CA GLN A 273 -14.53 -14.36 -11.61
C GLN A 273 -14.83 -15.35 -10.48
N ILE A 274 -15.00 -14.85 -9.25
CA ILE A 274 -15.24 -15.69 -8.06
C ILE A 274 -16.61 -16.35 -8.14
N THR A 275 -16.66 -17.68 -8.29
CA THR A 275 -17.89 -18.47 -8.40
C THR A 275 -18.35 -19.05 -7.05
N ASN A 276 -17.42 -19.54 -6.23
CA ASN A 276 -17.73 -20.01 -4.88
C ASN A 276 -17.74 -18.85 -3.88
N THR A 277 -18.92 -18.31 -3.62
CA THR A 277 -19.12 -17.14 -2.76
C THR A 277 -19.38 -17.48 -1.29
N ALA A 278 -19.37 -18.76 -0.91
CA ALA A 278 -19.59 -19.17 0.46
C ALA A 278 -18.49 -18.60 1.38
N GLY A 279 -18.88 -17.82 2.39
CA GLY A 279 -17.95 -17.16 3.31
C GLY A 279 -17.50 -15.77 2.89
N TYR A 280 -17.91 -15.29 1.71
CA TYR A 280 -17.62 -13.95 1.21
C TYR A 280 -18.83 -13.02 1.36
N ASP A 281 -18.54 -11.72 1.51
CA ASP A 281 -19.53 -10.67 1.33
C ASP A 281 -19.78 -10.47 -0.17
N VAL A 282 -20.93 -10.93 -0.64
CA VAL A 282 -21.28 -10.94 -2.08
C VAL A 282 -21.42 -9.52 -2.64
N ASP A 283 -21.88 -8.56 -1.84
CA ASP A 283 -22.01 -7.18 -2.31
C ASP A 283 -20.64 -6.53 -2.47
N LYS A 284 -19.70 -6.82 -1.56
CA LYS A 284 -18.30 -6.41 -1.73
C LYS A 284 -17.63 -7.12 -2.89
N LEU A 285 -17.85 -8.41 -3.13
CA LEU A 285 -17.32 -9.10 -4.31
C LEU A 285 -17.74 -8.43 -5.63
N LYS A 286 -18.93 -7.82 -5.65
CA LYS A 286 -19.53 -7.16 -6.83
C LYS A 286 -19.13 -5.70 -7.02
N TYR A 287 -18.95 -4.97 -5.93
CA TYR A 287 -18.83 -3.51 -6.00
C TYR A 287 -17.56 -2.96 -5.38
N ASP A 288 -16.75 -3.81 -4.75
CA ASP A 288 -15.42 -3.46 -4.25
C ASP A 288 -14.36 -4.27 -5.01
N LEU A 289 -13.68 -3.57 -5.92
CA LEU A 289 -12.60 -4.14 -6.74
C LEU A 289 -11.48 -4.73 -5.88
N HIS A 290 -11.07 -4.06 -4.80
CA HIS A 290 -10.00 -4.54 -3.92
C HIS A 290 -10.43 -5.83 -3.23
N TYR A 291 -11.67 -5.86 -2.72
CA TYR A 291 -12.22 -7.06 -2.09
C TYR A 291 -12.26 -8.24 -3.07
N ASN A 292 -12.64 -8.00 -4.33
CA ASN A 292 -12.66 -9.04 -5.37
C ASN A 292 -11.26 -9.58 -5.69
N ILE A 293 -10.23 -8.71 -5.80
CA ILE A 293 -8.84 -9.12 -5.99
C ILE A 293 -8.35 -9.94 -4.79
N LYS A 294 -8.57 -9.44 -3.56
CA LYS A 294 -8.16 -10.12 -2.32
C LYS A 294 -8.84 -11.49 -2.18
N ALA A 295 -10.12 -11.62 -2.53
CA ALA A 295 -10.82 -12.91 -2.55
C ALA A 295 -10.22 -13.89 -3.57
N GLY A 296 -9.85 -13.42 -4.77
CA GLY A 296 -9.18 -14.25 -5.77
C GLY A 296 -7.81 -14.74 -5.32
N ILE A 297 -7.03 -13.88 -4.67
CA ILE A 297 -5.76 -14.25 -4.04
C ILE A 297 -5.97 -15.30 -2.95
N GLU A 298 -6.94 -15.09 -2.07
CA GLU A 298 -7.26 -16.04 -1.01
C GLU A 298 -7.63 -17.43 -1.59
N PHE A 299 -8.41 -17.47 -2.66
CA PHE A 299 -8.76 -18.72 -3.33
C PHE A 299 -7.52 -19.44 -3.92
N LEU A 300 -6.61 -18.70 -4.57
CA LEU A 300 -5.34 -19.24 -5.05
C LEU A 300 -4.48 -19.77 -3.90
N VAL A 301 -4.33 -19.01 -2.83
CA VAL A 301 -3.56 -19.39 -1.64
C VAL A 301 -4.15 -20.63 -0.97
N ASN A 302 -5.48 -20.69 -0.82
CA ASN A 302 -6.15 -21.85 -0.26
C ASN A 302 -5.93 -23.09 -1.14
N ASN A 303 -5.98 -22.94 -2.46
CA ASN A 303 -5.62 -24.02 -3.37
C ASN A 303 -4.15 -24.42 -3.27
N PHE A 304 -3.22 -23.48 -3.11
CA PHE A 304 -1.80 -23.78 -2.94
C PHE A 304 -1.52 -24.59 -1.66
N LYS A 305 -2.30 -24.37 -0.61
CA LYS A 305 -2.19 -25.07 0.68
C LYS A 305 -2.85 -26.46 0.69
N ARG A 306 -3.62 -26.82 -0.33
CA ARG A 306 -4.30 -28.11 -0.41
C ARG A 306 -3.32 -29.28 -0.39
N GLY A 307 -3.53 -30.23 0.51
CA GLY A 307 -2.71 -31.43 0.63
C GLY A 307 -2.99 -32.50 -0.42
N ASP A 308 -4.12 -32.41 -1.12
CA ASP A 308 -4.54 -33.37 -2.14
C ASP A 308 -3.95 -33.09 -3.53
N LEU A 309 -3.40 -31.88 -3.77
CA LEU A 309 -2.79 -31.52 -5.04
C LEU A 309 -1.33 -31.99 -5.14
N PRO A 310 -0.83 -32.33 -6.33
CA PRO A 310 0.60 -32.60 -6.52
C PRO A 310 1.45 -31.36 -6.25
N LYS A 311 2.72 -31.59 -5.88
CA LYS A 311 3.70 -30.56 -5.57
C LYS A 311 4.89 -30.59 -6.51
N ILE A 312 5.54 -29.46 -6.71
CA ILE A 312 6.74 -29.32 -7.52
C ILE A 312 7.88 -28.87 -6.60
N ASN A 313 9.02 -29.56 -6.69
CA ASN A 313 10.17 -29.36 -5.81
C ASN A 313 9.79 -29.33 -4.32
N ASP A 314 10.24 -28.32 -3.60
CA ASP A 314 9.97 -28.09 -2.18
C ASP A 314 8.66 -27.31 -1.93
N HIS A 315 7.92 -26.99 -3.01
CA HIS A 315 6.67 -26.24 -2.97
C HIS A 315 6.87 -24.82 -2.42
N ASP A 316 7.99 -24.17 -2.74
CA ASP A 316 8.26 -22.78 -2.41
C ASP A 316 7.26 -21.85 -3.12
N PRO A 317 6.47 -21.04 -2.41
CA PRO A 317 5.53 -20.10 -3.02
C PRO A 317 6.19 -18.96 -3.80
N ALA A 318 7.49 -18.70 -3.64
CA ALA A 318 8.21 -17.70 -4.43
C ALA A 318 8.46 -18.14 -5.88
N ASP A 319 8.45 -19.46 -6.13
CA ASP A 319 8.63 -20.04 -7.46
C ASP A 319 7.32 -20.10 -8.21
N LEU A 320 7.29 -19.51 -9.41
CA LEU A 320 6.08 -19.43 -10.23
C LEU A 320 5.60 -20.82 -10.64
N GLU A 321 6.49 -21.78 -10.90
CA GLU A 321 6.16 -23.15 -11.28
C GLU A 321 5.43 -23.91 -10.15
N SER A 322 5.75 -23.65 -8.87
CA SER A 322 5.10 -24.29 -7.72
C SER A 322 3.58 -24.08 -7.67
N TRP A 323 3.08 -23.04 -8.33
CA TRP A 323 1.64 -22.71 -8.36
C TRP A 323 0.83 -23.51 -9.38
N TYR A 324 1.46 -24.34 -10.23
CA TYR A 324 0.80 -24.98 -11.37
C TYR A 324 -0.51 -25.72 -11.02
N PHE A 325 -0.47 -26.56 -9.99
CA PHE A 325 -1.65 -27.33 -9.58
C PHE A 325 -2.66 -26.49 -8.78
N ALA A 326 -2.20 -25.45 -8.06
CA ALA A 326 -3.08 -24.50 -7.38
C ALA A 326 -3.90 -23.69 -8.39
N ILE A 327 -3.27 -23.29 -9.50
CA ILE A 327 -3.91 -22.60 -10.62
C ILE A 327 -4.88 -23.54 -11.34
N MET A 328 -4.52 -24.81 -11.57
CA MET A 328 -5.47 -25.81 -12.09
C MET A 328 -6.70 -25.89 -11.19
N ALA A 329 -6.50 -26.00 -9.88
CA ALA A 329 -7.56 -26.08 -8.89
C ALA A 329 -8.42 -24.80 -8.81
N TYR A 330 -7.89 -23.64 -9.22
CA TYR A 330 -8.64 -22.39 -9.32
C TYR A 330 -9.86 -22.53 -10.24
N ASN A 331 -9.68 -23.15 -11.41
CA ASN A 331 -10.74 -23.48 -12.35
C ASN A 331 -11.31 -24.91 -12.16
N GLY A 332 -10.89 -25.59 -11.07
CA GLY A 332 -11.27 -26.95 -10.74
C GLY A 332 -10.37 -28.03 -11.36
N THR A 333 -10.18 -29.11 -10.60
CA THR A 333 -9.41 -30.30 -11.03
C THR A 333 -10.28 -31.22 -11.89
N VAL A 334 -11.00 -30.67 -12.88
CA VAL A 334 -11.91 -31.40 -13.77
C VAL A 334 -11.18 -31.95 -15.00
N PRO A 335 -11.70 -32.98 -15.69
CA PRO A 335 -11.06 -33.60 -16.85
C PRO A 335 -10.55 -32.62 -17.92
N ALA A 336 -11.32 -31.56 -18.20
CA ALA A 336 -10.98 -30.52 -19.17
C ALA A 336 -9.65 -29.79 -18.85
N ASN A 337 -9.25 -29.77 -17.56
CA ASN A 337 -8.02 -29.15 -17.07
C ASN A 337 -6.86 -30.15 -16.92
N SER A 338 -7.02 -31.40 -17.32
CA SER A 338 -5.90 -32.34 -17.38
C SER A 338 -4.79 -31.80 -18.29
N PRO A 339 -3.50 -31.85 -17.88
CA PRO A 339 -2.39 -31.43 -18.73
C PRO A 339 -2.23 -32.25 -20.02
N PHE A 340 -2.80 -33.46 -20.06
CA PHE A 340 -2.76 -34.38 -21.19
C PHE A 340 -4.13 -34.97 -21.50
N TYR A 341 -4.40 -35.20 -22.80
CA TYR A 341 -5.51 -36.03 -23.24
C TYR A 341 -5.15 -37.51 -23.03
N GLN A 342 -5.96 -38.25 -22.25
CA GLN A 342 -5.64 -39.65 -21.93
C GLN A 342 -5.62 -40.56 -23.14
N GLU A 343 -6.54 -40.36 -24.09
CA GLU A 343 -6.71 -41.20 -25.28
C GLU A 343 -5.50 -41.15 -26.22
N THR A 344 -4.93 -39.96 -26.40
CA THR A 344 -3.86 -39.71 -27.38
C THR A 344 -2.48 -39.55 -26.73
N GLY A 345 -2.43 -39.24 -25.43
CA GLY A 345 -1.23 -38.83 -24.72
C GLY A 345 -0.73 -37.43 -25.13
N GLU A 346 -1.46 -36.73 -25.99
CA GLU A 346 -1.08 -35.38 -26.43
C GLU A 346 -1.28 -34.36 -25.31
N VAL A 347 -0.48 -33.31 -25.38
CA VAL A 347 -0.54 -32.18 -24.47
C VAL A 347 -1.83 -31.38 -24.69
N ASN A 348 -2.55 -31.09 -23.60
CA ASN A 348 -3.72 -30.23 -23.62
C ASN A 348 -3.33 -28.76 -23.38
N TYR A 349 -2.99 -28.03 -24.44
CA TYR A 349 -2.71 -26.58 -24.35
C TYR A 349 -3.93 -25.72 -24.00
N ASN A 350 -5.13 -26.30 -23.97
CA ASN A 350 -6.37 -25.59 -23.65
C ASN A 350 -6.73 -25.69 -22.17
N ALA A 351 -6.04 -26.52 -21.39
CA ALA A 351 -6.22 -26.60 -19.95
C ALA A 351 -5.99 -25.22 -19.30
N TYR A 352 -6.76 -24.92 -18.25
CA TYR A 352 -6.77 -23.59 -17.64
C TYR A 352 -5.38 -23.08 -17.23
N GLN A 353 -4.64 -23.89 -16.47
CA GLN A 353 -3.29 -23.55 -16.04
C GLN A 353 -2.34 -23.33 -17.22
N GLU A 354 -2.51 -24.05 -18.33
CA GLU A 354 -1.68 -23.86 -19.53
C GLU A 354 -1.91 -22.50 -20.18
N LYS A 355 -3.14 -21.98 -20.14
CA LYS A 355 -3.45 -20.62 -20.58
C LYS A 355 -2.82 -19.58 -19.66
N VAL A 356 -2.83 -19.80 -18.34
CA VAL A 356 -2.20 -18.90 -17.36
C VAL A 356 -0.68 -18.85 -17.56
N TYR A 357 0.00 -19.99 -17.72
CA TYR A 357 1.44 -19.98 -18.01
C TYR A 357 1.78 -19.45 -19.40
N LYS A 358 0.86 -19.56 -20.37
CA LYS A 358 1.01 -18.84 -21.64
C LYS A 358 1.00 -17.32 -21.42
N GLN A 359 0.11 -16.78 -20.59
CA GLN A 359 0.10 -15.35 -20.25
C GLN A 359 1.41 -14.94 -19.58
N LEU A 360 1.87 -15.69 -18.57
CA LEU A 360 3.15 -15.43 -17.89
C LEU A 360 4.32 -15.37 -18.88
N LYS A 361 4.36 -16.29 -19.83
CA LYS A 361 5.39 -16.33 -20.87
C LYS A 361 5.28 -15.13 -21.83
N ASP A 362 4.09 -14.81 -22.31
CA ASP A 362 3.86 -13.72 -23.26
C ASP A 362 4.25 -12.35 -22.68
N PHE A 363 4.12 -12.19 -21.36
CA PHE A 363 4.52 -10.97 -20.62
C PHE A 363 5.92 -11.04 -19.99
N GLY A 364 6.71 -12.06 -20.30
CA GLY A 364 8.12 -12.16 -19.87
C GLY A 364 8.34 -12.44 -18.38
N ALA A 365 7.30 -12.89 -17.66
CA ALA A 365 7.38 -13.25 -16.25
C ALA A 365 8.15 -14.57 -16.04
N VAL A 366 7.94 -15.55 -16.92
CA VAL A 366 8.60 -16.87 -16.85
C VAL A 366 9.51 -17.06 -18.06
N ALA A 367 10.77 -17.43 -17.80
CA ALA A 367 11.75 -17.74 -18.85
C ALA A 367 11.66 -19.22 -19.29
N ALA A 368 11.26 -20.10 -18.37
CA ALA A 368 11.15 -21.53 -18.59
C ALA A 368 9.85 -21.92 -19.32
N ASN A 369 9.94 -22.95 -20.15
CA ASN A 369 8.75 -23.59 -20.68
C ASN A 369 8.15 -24.44 -19.56
N ILE A 370 6.92 -24.18 -19.11
CA ILE A 370 6.22 -24.98 -18.08
C ILE A 370 6.25 -26.50 -18.35
N ARG A 371 6.52 -26.89 -19.60
CA ARG A 371 6.81 -28.26 -20.03
C ARG A 371 8.10 -28.87 -19.48
N SER A 372 8.89 -28.13 -18.70
CA SER A 372 10.00 -28.69 -17.92
C SER A 372 9.53 -29.48 -16.70
N ILE A 373 8.28 -29.30 -16.24
CA ILE A 373 7.72 -30.17 -15.19
C ILE A 373 7.62 -31.59 -15.79
N PRO A 374 8.28 -32.61 -15.20
CA PRO A 374 8.36 -33.96 -15.77
C PRO A 374 7.09 -34.78 -15.50
N MET A 375 5.98 -34.32 -16.07
CA MET A 375 4.67 -34.95 -16.01
C MET A 375 4.47 -35.95 -17.15
N LYS A 376 3.68 -37.00 -16.90
CA LYS A 376 3.25 -37.97 -17.90
C LYS A 376 1.75 -38.16 -17.86
N THR A 377 1.16 -38.62 -18.96
CA THR A 377 -0.27 -38.94 -19.05
C THR A 377 -0.73 -39.92 -17.96
N GLU A 378 0.09 -40.93 -17.64
CA GLU A 378 -0.19 -41.94 -16.59
C GLU A 378 -0.29 -41.38 -15.17
N ASP A 379 0.18 -40.16 -14.94
CA ASP A 379 0.08 -39.49 -13.64
C ASP A 379 -1.36 -39.01 -13.35
N PHE A 380 -2.21 -38.91 -14.38
CA PHE A 380 -3.57 -38.35 -14.33
C PHE A 380 -4.59 -39.39 -14.77
N GLN A 381 -5.50 -39.76 -13.85
CA GLN A 381 -6.64 -40.61 -14.15
C GLN A 381 -7.94 -39.83 -14.07
N TYR A 382 -8.73 -39.86 -15.14
CA TYR A 382 -10.08 -39.30 -15.14
C TYR A 382 -10.99 -40.08 -16.11
N ASP A 383 -12.28 -39.73 -16.10
CA ASP A 383 -13.23 -40.08 -17.15
C ASP A 383 -13.58 -38.79 -17.89
N ARG A 384 -13.34 -38.76 -19.20
CA ARG A 384 -13.51 -37.55 -20.02
C ARG A 384 -14.97 -37.09 -20.08
N ASP A 385 -15.91 -38.02 -19.97
CA ASP A 385 -17.34 -37.73 -20.06
C ASP A 385 -17.98 -37.48 -18.69
N SER A 386 -17.15 -37.37 -17.64
CA SER A 386 -17.57 -37.18 -16.25
C SER A 386 -17.24 -35.78 -15.72
N SER A 387 -17.95 -35.37 -14.67
CA SER A 387 -17.63 -34.18 -13.86
C SER A 387 -16.74 -34.49 -12.65
N GLU A 388 -16.39 -35.76 -12.44
CA GLU A 388 -15.57 -36.17 -11.29
C GLU A 388 -14.14 -35.60 -11.36
N PRO A 389 -13.53 -35.24 -10.22
CA PRO A 389 -12.17 -34.73 -10.19
C PRO A 389 -11.13 -35.71 -10.74
N ILE A 390 -10.09 -35.16 -11.38
CA ILE A 390 -8.90 -35.90 -11.78
C ILE A 390 -8.25 -36.54 -10.55
N GLN A 391 -7.98 -37.84 -10.65
CA GLN A 391 -7.19 -38.57 -9.67
C GLN A 391 -5.71 -38.44 -10.04
N PHE A 392 -4.91 -37.87 -9.14
CA PHE A 392 -3.47 -37.75 -9.32
C PHE A 392 -2.76 -38.97 -8.72
N HIS A 393 -2.19 -39.82 -9.57
CA HIS A 393 -1.40 -40.99 -9.16
C HIS A 393 0.00 -40.61 -8.67
N LYS A 394 0.56 -39.52 -9.22
CA LYS A 394 1.84 -38.95 -8.78
C LYS A 394 1.61 -37.63 -8.07
N LYS A 395 2.17 -37.49 -6.86
CA LYS A 395 1.95 -36.33 -5.98
C LYS A 395 3.16 -35.40 -5.84
N SER A 396 4.29 -35.72 -6.46
CA SER A 396 5.52 -34.92 -6.36
C SER A 396 6.31 -34.98 -7.67
N TYR A 397 6.77 -33.83 -8.12
CA TYR A 397 7.58 -33.64 -9.31
C TYR A 397 8.86 -32.89 -8.95
N VAL A 398 9.98 -33.29 -9.54
CA VAL A 398 11.29 -32.66 -9.31
C VAL A 398 11.76 -32.05 -10.61
N MET A 399 12.04 -30.74 -10.57
CA MET A 399 12.61 -29.95 -11.66
C MET A 399 14.02 -29.53 -11.30
N ASP A 400 14.83 -29.27 -12.33
CA ASP A 400 16.14 -28.64 -12.15
C ASP A 400 15.92 -27.20 -11.63
N GLU A 401 16.58 -26.84 -10.52
CA GLU A 401 16.47 -25.51 -9.89
C GLU A 401 16.81 -24.37 -10.87
N SER A 402 17.69 -24.62 -11.86
CA SER A 402 18.01 -23.62 -12.89
C SER A 402 16.84 -23.32 -13.85
N GLN A 403 15.79 -24.13 -13.81
CA GLN A 403 14.57 -23.97 -14.58
C GLN A 403 13.43 -23.33 -13.76
N LEU A 404 13.60 -23.16 -12.44
CA LEU A 404 12.63 -22.46 -11.62
C LEU A 404 12.72 -20.96 -11.87
N THR A 405 11.57 -20.30 -11.84
CA THR A 405 11.46 -18.86 -11.95
C THR A 405 10.92 -18.28 -10.66
N THR A 406 11.79 -17.59 -9.92
CA THR A 406 11.37 -16.78 -8.78
C THR A 406 10.67 -15.50 -9.24
N THR A 407 9.74 -15.00 -8.42
CA THR A 407 9.12 -13.70 -8.65
C THR A 407 10.16 -12.59 -8.83
N LYS A 408 9.90 -11.70 -9.79
CA LYS A 408 10.73 -10.54 -10.06
C LYS A 408 10.07 -9.23 -9.63
N GLN A 409 8.90 -9.30 -9.00
CA GLN A 409 8.09 -8.12 -8.67
C GLN A 409 8.07 -7.80 -7.17
N LEU A 410 8.85 -8.52 -6.36
CA LEU A 410 8.93 -8.34 -4.91
C LEU A 410 10.37 -8.02 -4.44
N PHE A 411 11.14 -7.23 -5.19
CA PHE A 411 12.46 -6.79 -4.73
C PHE A 411 12.33 -5.58 -3.78
N GLU A 412 13.11 -5.56 -2.71
CA GLU A 412 13.07 -4.51 -1.69
C GLU A 412 14.00 -3.32 -1.99
N VAL A 413 13.68 -2.18 -1.39
CA VAL A 413 14.52 -0.98 -1.48
C VAL A 413 15.89 -1.24 -0.85
N GLY A 414 16.94 -0.95 -1.60
CA GLY A 414 18.32 -1.19 -1.18
C GLY A 414 18.91 -2.51 -1.68
N GLU A 415 18.09 -3.43 -2.20
CA GLU A 415 18.59 -4.64 -2.83
C GLU A 415 19.50 -4.31 -4.02
N THR A 416 20.55 -5.11 -4.17
CA THR A 416 21.45 -5.06 -5.32
C THR A 416 21.07 -6.17 -6.28
N VAL A 417 20.76 -5.80 -7.50
CA VAL A 417 20.31 -6.70 -8.56
C VAL A 417 21.21 -6.59 -9.79
N THR A 418 21.15 -7.59 -10.64
CA THR A 418 21.74 -7.54 -11.98
C THR A 418 20.64 -7.42 -13.04
N TYR A 419 21.03 -7.13 -14.28
CA TYR A 419 20.08 -6.81 -15.35
C TYR A 419 20.44 -7.51 -16.66
N LYS A 420 19.47 -8.19 -17.27
CA LYS A 420 19.61 -8.88 -18.56
C LYS A 420 18.89 -8.12 -19.68
N GLY A 421 19.36 -6.91 -19.99
CA GLY A 421 18.82 -6.10 -21.09
C GLY A 421 19.83 -5.10 -21.67
N SER A 422 19.33 -4.11 -22.41
CA SER A 422 20.16 -3.19 -23.23
C SER A 422 20.51 -1.86 -22.54
N GLY A 423 19.82 -1.50 -21.46
CA GLY A 423 20.08 -0.31 -20.67
C GLY A 423 18.96 0.02 -19.69
N LEU A 424 19.17 1.05 -18.87
CA LEU A 424 18.10 1.66 -18.05
C LEU A 424 17.23 2.55 -18.95
N ARG A 425 15.99 2.79 -18.57
CA ARG A 425 15.12 3.79 -19.21
C ARG A 425 15.13 5.09 -18.42
N SER A 426 15.01 6.22 -19.10
CA SER A 426 14.92 7.55 -18.46
C SER A 426 13.59 7.83 -17.78
N ILE A 427 12.53 7.13 -18.20
CA ILE A 427 11.18 7.12 -17.62
C ILE A 427 10.70 5.66 -17.54
N PRO A 428 9.72 5.32 -16.69
CA PRO A 428 9.21 3.95 -16.58
C PRO A 428 8.31 3.61 -17.78
N SER A 429 8.89 3.54 -18.97
CA SER A 429 8.19 3.19 -20.20
C SER A 429 9.18 2.69 -21.25
N THR A 430 8.70 1.81 -22.13
CA THR A 430 9.49 1.34 -23.29
C THR A 430 9.84 2.46 -24.27
N GLN A 431 9.11 3.58 -24.21
CA GLN A 431 9.39 4.81 -24.99
C GLN A 431 10.47 5.70 -24.36
N GLY A 432 10.90 5.41 -23.12
CA GLY A 432 11.96 6.16 -22.47
C GLY A 432 13.31 6.02 -23.18
N THR A 433 14.12 7.08 -23.16
CA THR A 433 15.47 7.04 -23.73
C THR A 433 16.31 5.99 -23.00
N LEU A 434 17.06 5.21 -23.76
CA LEU A 434 17.91 4.16 -23.21
C LEU A 434 19.24 4.74 -22.70
N ILE A 435 19.58 4.42 -21.45
CA ILE A 435 20.81 4.78 -20.78
C ILE A 435 21.67 3.51 -20.69
N PRO A 436 22.80 3.40 -21.42
CA PRO A 436 23.54 2.15 -21.52
C PRO A 436 24.16 1.66 -20.19
N VAL A 437 23.78 0.44 -19.79
CA VAL A 437 24.41 -0.36 -18.73
C VAL A 437 24.72 -1.76 -19.27
N THR A 438 25.68 -2.47 -18.66
CA THR A 438 26.01 -3.86 -19.02
C THR A 438 25.37 -4.83 -18.03
N SER A 439 25.25 -6.11 -18.41
CA SER A 439 24.72 -7.14 -17.51
C SER A 439 25.60 -7.46 -16.30
N THR A 440 26.84 -6.98 -16.30
CA THR A 440 27.79 -7.07 -15.18
C THR A 440 27.68 -5.89 -14.22
N ASP A 441 26.93 -4.84 -14.58
CA ASP A 441 26.72 -3.69 -13.70
C ASP A 441 25.76 -4.09 -12.56
N SER A 442 26.19 -3.91 -11.31
CA SER A 442 25.32 -4.06 -10.13
C SER A 442 24.45 -2.81 -9.97
N LEU A 443 23.13 -2.99 -9.96
CA LEU A 443 22.15 -1.94 -9.83
C LEU A 443 21.57 -1.98 -8.42
N ARG A 444 21.45 -0.83 -7.75
CA ARG A 444 20.77 -0.74 -6.45
C ARG A 444 19.34 -0.25 -6.66
N ILE A 445 18.37 -0.94 -6.10
CA ILE A 445 16.97 -0.48 -6.06
C ILE A 445 16.87 0.69 -5.08
N ILE A 446 16.30 1.80 -5.55
CA ILE A 446 16.30 3.06 -4.78
C ILE A 446 14.92 3.49 -4.29
N SER A 447 13.86 2.87 -4.78
CA SER A 447 12.48 3.03 -4.30
C SER A 447 11.65 1.81 -4.66
N ALA A 448 10.40 1.80 -4.23
CA ALA A 448 9.39 0.85 -4.69
C ALA A 448 9.31 0.82 -6.24
N PRO A 449 8.71 -0.26 -6.81
CA PRO A 449 8.52 -0.38 -8.24
C PRO A 449 7.32 0.40 -8.78
N VAL A 450 7.56 1.30 -9.73
CA VAL A 450 6.54 2.11 -10.40
C VAL A 450 5.90 1.40 -11.60
N TYR A 451 4.77 1.92 -12.05
CA TYR A 451 4.01 1.37 -13.18
C TYR A 451 4.34 2.09 -14.50
N ASP A 452 3.90 1.53 -15.63
CA ASP A 452 4.22 2.13 -16.93
C ASP A 452 3.65 3.55 -17.04
N ALA A 453 4.47 4.50 -17.45
CA ALA A 453 4.04 5.90 -17.62
C ALA A 453 2.91 6.03 -18.65
N ASN A 454 2.81 5.09 -19.59
CA ASN A 454 1.61 4.95 -20.41
C ASN A 454 0.56 4.12 -19.66
N LYS A 455 -0.46 4.80 -19.12
CA LYS A 455 -1.58 4.18 -18.39
C LYS A 455 -2.36 3.11 -19.17
N ASP A 456 -2.33 3.18 -20.51
CA ASP A 456 -2.99 2.22 -21.41
C ASP A 456 -2.04 1.09 -21.86
N SER A 457 -0.82 1.06 -21.33
CA SER A 457 0.13 -0.02 -21.58
C SER A 457 -0.43 -1.35 -21.09
N ARG A 458 -0.26 -2.39 -21.90
CA ARG A 458 -0.61 -3.77 -21.51
C ARG A 458 0.49 -4.47 -20.72
N ASN A 459 1.61 -3.80 -20.48
CA ASN A 459 2.70 -4.37 -19.71
C ASN A 459 2.22 -4.75 -18.31
N GLN A 460 2.52 -5.98 -17.89
CA GLN A 460 2.19 -6.50 -16.56
C GLN A 460 3.38 -6.49 -15.60
N PHE A 461 4.58 -6.30 -16.12
CA PHE A 461 5.77 -6.05 -15.32
C PHE A 461 5.71 -4.66 -14.68
N VAL A 462 6.51 -4.47 -13.65
CA VAL A 462 6.70 -3.18 -12.97
C VAL A 462 8.07 -2.62 -13.32
N TRP A 463 8.30 -1.34 -13.05
CA TRP A 463 9.55 -0.65 -13.32
C TRP A 463 10.25 -0.32 -12.00
N TYR A 464 11.39 -0.93 -11.73
CA TYR A 464 12.21 -0.55 -10.58
C TYR A 464 13.03 0.69 -10.88
N PRO A 465 12.92 1.75 -10.08
CA PRO A 465 13.87 2.84 -10.07
C PRO A 465 15.17 2.31 -9.45
N VAL A 466 16.26 2.50 -10.17
CA VAL A 466 17.58 1.98 -9.80
C VAL A 466 18.66 3.03 -9.98
N GLU A 467 19.77 2.82 -9.28
CA GLU A 467 21.00 3.55 -9.50
C GLU A 467 22.20 2.62 -9.72
N VAL A 468 23.18 3.10 -10.49
CA VAL A 468 24.44 2.41 -10.77
C VAL A 468 25.59 3.41 -10.70
N SER A 469 26.70 3.00 -10.10
CA SER A 469 27.93 3.81 -10.06
C SER A 469 28.82 3.45 -11.24
N LYS A 470 29.08 4.41 -12.14
CA LYS A 470 29.91 4.22 -13.33
C LYS A 470 30.91 5.36 -13.46
N ASN A 471 32.21 5.03 -13.50
CA ASN A 471 33.30 6.01 -13.61
C ASN A 471 33.22 7.14 -12.56
N GLY A 472 32.83 6.82 -11.33
CA GLY A 472 32.68 7.79 -10.23
C GLY A 472 31.43 8.67 -10.31
N LYS A 473 30.48 8.38 -11.21
CA LYS A 473 29.19 9.06 -11.33
C LYS A 473 28.05 8.10 -11.06
N VAL A 474 27.07 8.54 -10.29
CA VAL A 474 25.81 7.82 -10.07
C VAL A 474 24.88 8.12 -11.26
N VAL A 475 24.45 7.06 -11.94
CA VAL A 475 23.44 7.12 -13.00
C VAL A 475 22.17 6.50 -12.46
N LYS A 476 21.03 7.17 -12.67
CA LYS A 476 19.71 6.71 -12.25
C LYS A 476 18.83 6.43 -13.47
N GLY A 477 17.91 5.49 -13.33
CA GLY A 477 16.93 5.17 -14.36
C GLY A 477 15.97 4.08 -13.89
N TYR A 478 15.21 3.53 -14.83
CA TYR A 478 14.20 2.51 -14.58
C TYR A 478 14.55 1.21 -15.31
N ILE A 479 14.33 0.07 -14.66
CA ILE A 479 14.44 -1.25 -15.27
C ILE A 479 13.12 -1.99 -15.14
N ALA A 480 12.67 -2.63 -16.21
CA ALA A 480 11.49 -3.48 -16.17
C ALA A 480 11.81 -4.77 -15.39
N SER A 481 10.92 -5.15 -14.47
CA SER A 481 11.09 -6.29 -13.57
C SER A 481 11.41 -7.59 -14.29
N GLN A 482 10.83 -7.82 -15.47
CA GLN A 482 11.10 -9.01 -16.31
C GLN A 482 12.60 -9.24 -16.62
N TYR A 483 13.42 -8.18 -16.64
CA TYR A 483 14.85 -8.24 -16.93
C TYR A 483 15.74 -8.23 -15.68
N VAL A 484 15.14 -8.11 -14.49
CA VAL A 484 15.86 -8.10 -13.22
C VAL A 484 16.22 -9.53 -12.83
N VAL A 485 17.43 -9.69 -12.31
CA VAL A 485 17.94 -10.98 -11.83
C VAL A 485 18.58 -10.75 -10.47
N LYS A 486 18.23 -11.62 -9.52
CA LYS A 486 18.75 -11.61 -8.15
C LYS A 486 20.24 -11.97 -8.12
#